data_AF-A0A4R7VYC3-F1
#
_entry.id   AF-A0A4R7VYC3-F1
#
_cell.length_a   1.000
_cell.length_b   1.000
_cell.length_c   1.000
_cell.angle_alpha   90.00
_cell.angle_beta   90.00
_cell.angle_gamma   90.00
#
_symmetry.space_group_name_H-M   'P 1'
#
loop_
_entity.id
_entity.type
_entity.pdbx_description
1 polymer ?
#
loop_
_entity_poly.entity_id
_entity_poly.type
_entity_poly.pdbx_seq_one_letter_code
_entity_poly.pdbx_strand_id
1 'polypeptide(L)'
;MMDGERNVQADDLIVVNNSFIERKSIKVKSTKSPQYLCANYDQLDNVDASGLGVCTPDMLHNNFRRYSAGSGNIPARVSLAEGIDRNLSGVGKLIFLLIGTVDDDIEVSVPLESSLCSLLRFAPTNDELLTLREGVVEVNDVKYPDALRTALAEAWARRSKSDGSIPADFEKKFVGALPVLRELVHSEIQLPEGELDVREGTLMRRMIDSLVNEIAAYDAAIARCGGDPMRDAQSFSDVLRIAYNFASDSQKLITLVVSLCDLKPLLLWATVAEHFRLSQSFNDLSGSKETKPSPTLFYSTVTGARNHAFHDLIRIDRAIQVRVEDVRLQARNLTLFAPHAKKGGNTLTYEDQELVEALTQFTHAPESVVTPEFWVRSSQVMHALAELLVAMERALFSLNNECVMRYRDGAPGPHGMPNSHQP
;
A
#
# COMPACT_ATOMS: atom_id res chain seq x y z
N MET A 1 -32.57 -2.26 -9.57
CA MET A 1 -33.51 -3.39 -9.47
C MET A 1 -33.12 -4.35 -10.56
N MET A 2 -32.80 -5.60 -10.24
CA MET A 2 -32.36 -6.57 -11.24
C MET A 2 -33.58 -7.10 -12.00
N ASP A 3 -33.59 -6.94 -13.33
CA ASP A 3 -34.43 -7.73 -14.24
C ASP A 3 -34.02 -9.21 -14.14
N GLY A 4 -34.63 -9.93 -13.19
CA GLY A 4 -34.24 -11.31 -12.89
C GLY A 4 -34.92 -11.96 -11.68
N GLU A 5 -35.82 -11.28 -10.98
CA GLU A 5 -36.65 -11.80 -9.87
C GLU A 5 -37.72 -12.82 -10.33
N ARG A 6 -37.39 -13.70 -11.28
CA ARG A 6 -38.18 -14.91 -11.53
C ARG A 6 -37.70 -16.01 -10.58
N ASN A 7 -38.61 -16.41 -9.69
CA ASN A 7 -38.60 -17.57 -8.78
C ASN A 7 -37.22 -17.99 -8.31
N VAL A 8 -36.70 -17.33 -7.27
CA VAL A 8 -35.59 -17.89 -6.49
C VAL A 8 -36.13 -19.10 -5.72
N GLN A 9 -35.50 -20.25 -5.88
CA GLN A 9 -35.88 -21.47 -5.16
C GLN A 9 -34.99 -21.64 -3.93
N ALA A 10 -35.50 -22.33 -2.91
CA ALA A 10 -34.77 -22.63 -1.67
C ALA A 10 -33.39 -23.26 -1.97
N ASP A 11 -33.37 -24.22 -2.89
CA ASP A 11 -32.16 -24.96 -3.27
C ASP A 11 -31.29 -24.25 -4.33
N ASP A 12 -31.60 -23.01 -4.72
CA ASP A 12 -30.73 -22.26 -5.63
C ASP A 12 -29.36 -22.02 -4.96
N LEU A 13 -28.28 -22.35 -5.67
CA LEU A 13 -26.92 -22.17 -5.16
C LEU A 13 -26.45 -20.74 -5.47
N ILE A 14 -26.08 -20.01 -4.43
CA ILE A 14 -25.48 -18.69 -4.52
C ILE A 14 -23.98 -18.81 -4.36
N VAL A 15 -23.23 -18.36 -5.36
CA VAL A 15 -21.77 -18.36 -5.36
C VAL A 15 -21.25 -16.93 -5.25
N VAL A 16 -20.37 -16.70 -4.28
CA VAL A 16 -19.76 -15.41 -3.98
C VAL A 16 -18.46 -15.26 -4.73
N ASN A 17 -18.30 -14.20 -5.52
CA ASN A 17 -17.07 -13.95 -6.25
C ASN A 17 -15.90 -13.76 -5.29
N ASN A 18 -14.78 -14.42 -5.57
CA ASN A 18 -13.57 -14.29 -4.78
C ASN A 18 -12.71 -13.06 -5.18
N SER A 19 -13.35 -12.04 -5.76
CA SER A 19 -12.72 -10.78 -6.15
C SER A 19 -13.80 -9.72 -6.38
N PHE A 20 -13.73 -8.60 -5.65
CA PHE A 20 -14.74 -7.53 -5.70
C PHE A 20 -14.22 -6.23 -6.31
N ILE A 21 -12.94 -6.19 -6.69
CA ILE A 21 -12.25 -5.04 -7.30
C ILE A 21 -11.79 -5.44 -8.71
N GLU A 22 -11.73 -4.49 -9.63
CA GLU A 22 -11.27 -4.73 -11.00
C GLU A 22 -9.78 -5.08 -11.03
N ARG A 23 -9.47 -6.37 -11.23
CA ARG A 23 -8.07 -6.86 -11.28
C ARG A 23 -7.23 -6.24 -12.39
N LYS A 24 -7.82 -5.81 -13.51
CA LYS A 24 -7.07 -5.16 -14.60
C LYS A 24 -6.54 -3.78 -14.20
N SER A 25 -7.19 -3.13 -13.26
CA SER A 25 -6.80 -1.81 -12.78
C SER A 25 -5.57 -1.86 -11.86
N ILE A 26 -5.37 -2.96 -11.15
CA ILE A 26 -4.28 -3.16 -10.18
C ILE A 26 -3.26 -4.17 -10.73
N LYS A 27 -1.96 -3.92 -10.53
CA LYS A 27 -0.88 -4.75 -11.10
C LYS A 27 -0.66 -6.06 -10.33
N VAL A 28 -1.69 -6.91 -10.26
CA VAL A 28 -1.64 -8.20 -9.57
C VAL A 28 -0.95 -9.25 -10.47
N LYS A 29 0.06 -9.94 -9.92
CA LYS A 29 0.81 -11.00 -10.63
C LYS A 29 0.31 -12.42 -10.32
N SER A 30 -0.47 -12.60 -9.26
CA SER A 30 -1.04 -13.91 -8.90
C SER A 30 -2.16 -14.33 -9.86
N THR A 31 -2.34 -15.64 -9.97
CA THR A 31 -3.50 -16.23 -10.64
C THR A 31 -4.68 -16.25 -9.68
N LYS A 32 -5.85 -15.83 -10.17
CA LYS A 32 -7.10 -15.82 -9.41
C LYS A 32 -7.41 -17.23 -8.88
N SER A 33 -7.73 -17.35 -7.59
CA SER A 33 -8.11 -18.64 -7.02
C SER A 33 -9.32 -19.25 -7.77
N PRO A 34 -9.33 -20.57 -8.04
CA PRO A 34 -10.48 -21.24 -8.62
C PRO A 34 -11.57 -21.56 -7.58
N GLN A 35 -11.31 -21.34 -6.29
CA GLN A 35 -12.22 -21.72 -5.21
C GLN A 35 -13.07 -20.53 -4.75
N TYR A 36 -14.37 -20.77 -4.62
CA TYR A 36 -15.37 -19.76 -4.29
C TYR A 36 -16.23 -20.26 -3.13
N LEU A 37 -16.62 -19.34 -2.24
CA LEU A 37 -17.63 -19.63 -1.24
C LEU A 37 -19.01 -19.73 -1.89
N CYS A 38 -19.82 -20.65 -1.39
CA CYS A 38 -21.19 -20.82 -1.82
C CYS A 38 -22.12 -21.23 -0.67
N ALA A 39 -23.40 -20.92 -0.82
CA ALA A 39 -24.47 -21.30 0.10
C ALA A 39 -25.75 -21.55 -0.68
N ASN A 40 -26.66 -22.35 -0.13
CA ASN A 40 -28.02 -22.41 -0.67
C ASN A 40 -28.79 -21.14 -0.28
N TYR A 41 -29.75 -20.76 -1.12
CA TYR A 41 -30.52 -19.52 -0.92
C TYR A 41 -31.33 -19.54 0.38
N ASP A 42 -31.96 -20.67 0.71
CA ASP A 42 -32.74 -20.86 1.94
C ASP A 42 -31.91 -20.74 3.23
N GLN A 43 -30.59 -20.85 3.14
CA GLN A 43 -29.67 -20.73 4.25
C GLN A 43 -29.14 -19.30 4.44
N LEU A 44 -29.44 -18.36 3.54
CA LEU A 44 -28.86 -17.01 3.60
C LEU A 44 -29.36 -16.15 4.78
N ASP A 45 -30.58 -16.39 5.26
CA ASP A 45 -31.13 -15.65 6.40
C ASP A 45 -30.58 -16.15 7.74
N ASN A 46 -30.05 -17.37 7.78
CA ASN A 46 -29.45 -17.99 8.97
C ASN A 46 -28.21 -18.81 8.57
N VAL A 47 -27.21 -18.13 8.00
CA VAL A 47 -25.98 -18.79 7.55
C VAL A 47 -25.21 -19.32 8.75
N ASP A 48 -25.11 -20.64 8.85
CA ASP A 48 -24.14 -21.31 9.71
C ASP A 48 -23.01 -21.94 8.89
N ALA A 49 -21.95 -22.40 9.57
CA ALA A 49 -20.81 -23.02 8.90
C ALA A 49 -21.17 -24.31 8.14
N SER A 50 -22.28 -24.97 8.49
CA SER A 50 -22.73 -26.22 7.87
C SER A 50 -23.49 -25.98 6.56
N GLY A 51 -24.13 -24.82 6.41
CA GLY A 51 -24.76 -24.35 5.17
C GLY A 51 -23.78 -23.75 4.16
N LEU A 52 -22.53 -23.51 4.57
CA LEU A 52 -21.48 -23.01 3.69
C LEU A 52 -20.71 -24.14 3.02
N GLY A 53 -20.37 -23.91 1.75
CA GLY A 53 -19.54 -24.81 0.97
C GLY A 53 -18.53 -24.08 0.11
N VAL A 54 -17.64 -24.85 -0.50
CA VAL A 54 -16.64 -24.37 -1.46
C VAL A 54 -16.87 -25.06 -2.79
N CYS A 55 -16.90 -24.29 -3.87
CA CYS A 55 -17.05 -24.81 -5.23
C CYS A 55 -16.05 -24.20 -6.21
N THR A 56 -15.93 -24.80 -7.40
CA THR A 56 -15.05 -24.36 -8.48
C THR A 56 -15.86 -24.11 -9.76
N PRO A 57 -16.61 -22.99 -9.83
CA PRO A 57 -17.38 -22.63 -11.00
C PRO A 57 -16.50 -22.14 -12.15
N ASP A 58 -17.09 -22.02 -13.35
CA ASP A 58 -16.55 -21.18 -14.41
C ASP A 58 -16.38 -19.72 -13.94
N MET A 59 -15.51 -18.96 -14.60
CA MET A 59 -15.14 -17.59 -14.19
C MET A 59 -16.34 -16.68 -13.91
N LEU A 60 -16.39 -16.07 -12.70
CA LEU A 60 -17.39 -15.09 -12.31
C LEU A 60 -16.95 -13.65 -12.61
N HIS A 61 -17.78 -12.91 -13.36
CA HIS A 61 -17.62 -11.48 -13.61
C HIS A 61 -18.37 -10.60 -12.59
N ASN A 62 -19.54 -11.03 -12.12
CA ASN A 62 -20.35 -10.31 -11.12
C ASN A 62 -19.96 -10.68 -9.69
N ASN A 63 -20.31 -9.85 -8.70
CA ASN A 63 -20.02 -10.13 -7.28
C ASN A 63 -20.69 -11.40 -6.76
N PHE A 64 -21.85 -11.75 -7.33
CA PHE A 64 -22.59 -12.96 -6.99
C PHE A 64 -23.10 -13.63 -8.27
N ARG A 65 -23.23 -14.95 -8.23
CA ARG A 65 -23.86 -15.74 -9.28
C ARG A 65 -24.83 -16.74 -8.67
N ARG A 66 -26.07 -16.73 -9.17
CA ARG A 66 -27.08 -17.73 -8.86
C ARG A 66 -27.00 -18.88 -9.86
N TYR A 67 -27.01 -20.11 -9.36
CA TYR A 67 -27.24 -21.31 -10.13
C TYR A 67 -28.59 -21.89 -9.70
N SER A 68 -29.53 -22.00 -10.64
CA SER A 68 -30.85 -22.55 -10.30
C SER A 68 -30.74 -24.04 -10.00
N ALA A 69 -31.47 -24.52 -8.99
CA ALA A 69 -31.46 -25.93 -8.54
C ALA A 69 -31.73 -26.95 -9.67
N GLY A 70 -32.52 -26.57 -10.67
CA GLY A 70 -32.81 -27.41 -11.85
C GLY A 70 -31.76 -27.34 -12.97
N SER A 71 -30.69 -26.56 -12.81
CA SER A 71 -29.66 -26.41 -13.85
C SER A 71 -28.68 -27.58 -13.87
N GLY A 72 -28.39 -28.11 -15.06
CA GLY A 72 -27.32 -29.11 -15.24
C GLY A 72 -25.89 -28.55 -15.05
N ASN A 73 -25.74 -27.23 -14.86
CA ASN A 73 -24.45 -26.54 -14.76
C ASN A 73 -24.11 -26.10 -13.32
N ILE A 74 -24.74 -26.71 -12.31
CA ILE A 74 -24.41 -26.43 -10.90
C ILE A 74 -23.00 -26.98 -10.62
N PRO A 75 -22.05 -26.15 -10.13
CA PRO A 75 -20.71 -26.61 -9.83
C PRO A 75 -20.73 -27.59 -8.66
N ALA A 76 -19.86 -28.61 -8.73
CA ALA A 76 -19.63 -29.49 -7.58
C ALA A 76 -19.16 -28.68 -6.37
N ARG A 77 -19.69 -29.00 -5.20
CA ARG A 77 -19.34 -28.36 -3.93
C ARG A 77 -18.84 -29.37 -2.91
N VAL A 78 -17.95 -28.92 -2.06
CA VAL A 78 -17.55 -29.61 -0.82
C VAL A 78 -17.98 -28.79 0.39
N SER A 79 -18.02 -29.42 1.57
CA SER A 79 -18.29 -28.70 2.81
C SER A 79 -17.23 -27.62 3.07
N LEU A 80 -17.59 -26.55 3.79
CA LEU A 80 -16.63 -25.53 4.17
C LEU A 80 -15.45 -26.13 4.99
N ALA A 81 -15.72 -27.05 5.91
CA ALA A 81 -14.70 -27.71 6.71
C ALA A 81 -13.67 -28.46 5.84
N GLU A 82 -14.14 -29.25 4.88
CA GLU A 82 -13.25 -29.96 3.94
C GLU A 82 -12.46 -28.97 3.05
N GLY A 83 -13.10 -27.89 2.62
CA GLY A 83 -12.43 -26.80 1.90
C GLY A 83 -11.33 -26.13 2.73
N ILE A 84 -11.57 -25.91 4.03
CA ILE A 84 -10.59 -25.37 4.97
C ILE A 84 -9.41 -26.32 5.10
N ASP A 85 -9.65 -27.59 5.42
CA ASP A 85 -8.59 -28.59 5.62
C ASP A 85 -7.66 -28.73 4.41
N ARG A 86 -8.25 -28.77 3.20
CA ARG A 86 -7.49 -28.85 1.94
C ARG A 86 -6.55 -27.67 1.77
N ASN A 87 -7.01 -26.46 2.08
CA ASN A 87 -6.21 -25.25 1.87
C ASN A 87 -5.22 -24.99 3.00
N LEU A 88 -5.56 -25.39 4.22
CA LEU A 88 -4.74 -25.16 5.40
C LEU A 88 -3.39 -25.87 5.32
N SER A 89 -3.37 -27.10 4.79
CA SER A 89 -2.13 -27.85 4.53
C SER A 89 -1.16 -27.13 3.60
N GLY A 90 -1.67 -26.25 2.72
CA GLY A 90 -0.88 -25.45 1.79
C GLY A 90 -0.45 -24.08 2.32
N VAL A 91 -0.72 -23.76 3.59
CA VAL A 91 -0.36 -22.49 4.21
C VAL A 91 1.11 -22.51 4.63
N GLY A 92 1.96 -21.84 3.85
CA GLY A 92 3.37 -21.62 4.20
C GLY A 92 3.54 -20.47 5.20
N LYS A 93 4.66 -20.48 5.94
CA LYS A 93 4.92 -19.51 7.02
C LYS A 93 5.10 -18.06 6.57
N LEU A 94 5.47 -17.83 5.30
CA LEU A 94 5.80 -16.49 4.80
C LEU A 94 4.63 -15.50 4.91
N ILE A 95 3.39 -15.97 4.85
CA ILE A 95 2.22 -15.09 4.97
C ILE A 95 2.11 -14.44 6.34
N PHE A 96 2.69 -15.08 7.37
CA PHE A 96 2.67 -14.60 8.74
C PHE A 96 3.70 -13.50 9.01
N LEU A 97 4.53 -13.13 8.02
CA LEU A 97 5.39 -11.94 8.10
C LEU A 97 4.58 -10.67 8.40
N LEU A 98 3.33 -10.60 7.92
CA LEU A 98 2.44 -9.46 8.18
C LEU A 98 2.03 -9.36 9.65
N ILE A 99 1.98 -10.47 10.37
CA ILE A 99 1.66 -10.50 11.80
C ILE A 99 2.89 -10.80 12.66
N GLY A 100 4.09 -10.71 12.09
CA GLY A 100 5.34 -10.79 12.83
C GLY A 100 5.61 -9.48 13.57
N THR A 101 6.23 -9.58 14.74
CA THR A 101 6.62 -8.44 15.56
C THR A 101 7.82 -7.76 14.93
N VAL A 102 7.76 -6.44 14.80
CA VAL A 102 8.86 -5.63 14.27
C VAL A 102 9.74 -5.19 15.44
N ASP A 103 11.00 -5.57 15.38
CA ASP A 103 12.05 -5.15 16.30
C ASP A 103 12.82 -3.98 15.66
N ASP A 104 12.67 -2.79 16.26
CA ASP A 104 13.38 -1.58 15.84
C ASP A 104 14.65 -1.33 16.66
N ASP A 105 14.97 -2.20 17.63
CA ASP A 105 16.07 -1.99 18.58
C ASP A 105 17.42 -2.51 18.06
N ILE A 106 17.51 -2.71 16.75
CA ILE A 106 18.68 -3.30 16.09
C ILE A 106 19.84 -2.30 16.05
N GLU A 107 20.89 -2.59 16.82
CA GLU A 107 22.12 -1.82 16.79
C GLU A 107 22.96 -2.16 15.55
N VAL A 108 23.34 -1.13 14.80
CA VAL A 108 24.29 -1.25 13.68
C VAL A 108 25.42 -0.26 13.85
N SER A 109 26.59 -0.55 13.28
CA SER A 109 27.78 0.27 13.47
C SER A 109 28.64 0.37 12.23
N VAL A 110 29.26 1.52 12.03
CA VAL A 110 30.23 1.79 10.96
C VAL A 110 31.53 2.33 11.53
N PRO A 111 32.68 2.07 10.88
CA PRO A 111 33.94 2.71 11.25
C PRO A 111 33.88 4.23 11.06
N LEU A 112 34.46 4.98 11.99
CA LEU A 112 34.56 6.44 11.94
C LEU A 112 35.99 6.91 11.56
N GLU A 113 36.95 5.99 11.45
CA GLU A 113 38.36 6.24 11.04
C GLU A 113 39.03 7.46 11.69
N SER A 114 38.62 7.85 12.90
CA SER A 114 39.19 8.98 13.63
C SER A 114 40.04 8.50 14.81
N SER A 115 41.04 9.28 15.18
CA SER A 115 41.82 9.03 16.40
C SER A 115 41.01 9.25 17.69
N LEU A 116 39.88 9.97 17.60
CA LEU A 116 39.06 10.36 18.74
C LEU A 116 37.94 9.35 19.02
N CYS A 117 37.29 8.87 17.97
CA CYS A 117 36.36 7.75 18.03
C CYS A 117 36.59 6.86 16.81
N SER A 118 36.61 5.55 17.03
CA SER A 118 36.81 4.56 15.97
C SER A 118 35.51 4.14 15.32
N LEU A 119 34.36 4.39 15.96
CA LEU A 119 33.08 3.82 15.57
C LEU A 119 31.93 4.83 15.73
N LEU A 120 31.00 4.77 14.78
CA LEU A 120 29.69 5.42 14.85
C LEU A 120 28.63 4.33 14.89
N ARG A 121 27.80 4.32 15.93
CA ARG A 121 26.79 3.31 16.22
C ARG A 121 25.40 3.92 16.20
N PHE A 122 24.48 3.24 15.55
CA PHE A 122 23.05 3.43 15.74
C PHE A 122 22.60 2.65 16.97
N ALA A 123 22.06 3.33 17.97
CA ALA A 123 21.61 2.80 19.25
C ALA A 123 20.21 3.40 19.55
N PRO A 124 19.14 2.83 18.97
CA PRO A 124 17.78 3.41 18.98
C PRO A 124 17.17 3.52 20.37
N THR A 125 17.61 2.68 21.32
CA THR A 125 17.14 2.66 22.71
C THR A 125 17.75 3.76 23.59
N ASN A 126 18.71 4.54 23.07
CA ASN A 126 19.30 5.65 23.82
C ASN A 126 18.30 6.82 23.94
N ASP A 127 18.21 7.42 25.14
CA ASP A 127 17.37 8.59 25.39
C ASP A 127 17.90 9.87 24.70
N GLU A 128 19.22 10.03 24.61
CA GLU A 128 19.86 11.18 23.95
C GLU A 128 20.03 10.94 22.45
N LEU A 129 19.78 11.99 21.64
CA LEU A 129 19.96 11.96 20.19
C LEU A 129 21.38 11.53 19.79
N LEU A 130 22.38 11.96 20.56
CA LEU A 130 23.77 11.59 20.36
C LEU A 130 24.50 11.53 21.70
N THR A 131 25.22 10.44 21.92
CA THR A 131 26.09 10.25 23.09
C THR A 131 27.53 9.98 22.65
N LEU A 132 28.50 10.65 23.28
CA LEU A 132 29.93 10.39 23.07
C LEU A 132 30.48 9.51 24.19
N ARG A 133 30.68 8.22 23.89
CA ARG A 133 31.33 7.26 24.81
C ARG A 133 32.82 7.13 24.49
N GLU A 134 33.55 6.30 25.24
CA GLU A 134 34.96 6.05 24.95
C GLU A 134 35.11 5.35 23.59
N GLY A 135 35.66 6.07 22.61
CA GLY A 135 35.92 5.54 21.28
C GLY A 135 34.70 5.38 20.36
N VAL A 136 33.49 5.72 20.82
CA VAL A 136 32.24 5.50 20.08
C VAL A 136 31.35 6.73 20.12
N VAL A 137 30.83 7.11 18.95
CA VAL A 137 29.69 8.03 18.82
C VAL A 137 28.44 7.18 18.67
N GLU A 138 27.48 7.31 19.59
CA GLU A 138 26.18 6.64 19.49
C GLU A 138 25.11 7.65 19.08
N VAL A 139 24.24 7.28 18.14
CA VAL A 139 23.10 8.08 17.70
C VAL A 139 21.82 7.26 17.79
N ASN A 140 20.72 7.84 18.27
CA ASN A 140 19.45 7.13 18.38
C ASN A 140 18.53 7.31 17.16
N ASP A 141 18.86 8.25 16.28
CA ASP A 141 18.18 8.52 15.01
C ASP A 141 19.21 8.89 13.94
N VAL A 142 18.90 8.61 12.68
CA VAL A 142 19.72 8.92 11.49
C VAL A 142 18.97 9.79 10.47
N LYS A 143 17.70 10.15 10.74
CA LYS A 143 16.82 10.88 9.82
C LYS A 143 17.20 12.35 9.65
N TYR A 144 17.79 12.97 10.67
CA TYR A 144 18.04 14.42 10.72
C TYR A 144 19.54 14.73 10.89
N PRO A 145 20.34 14.68 9.80
CA PRO A 145 21.79 14.91 9.85
C PRO A 145 22.19 16.23 10.51
N ASP A 146 21.45 17.31 10.27
CA ASP A 146 21.76 18.61 10.86
C ASP A 146 21.52 18.63 12.37
N ALA A 147 20.44 17.99 12.85
CA ALA A 147 20.19 17.84 14.27
C ALA A 147 21.29 17.01 14.96
N LEU A 148 21.77 15.96 14.28
CA LEU A 148 22.88 15.13 14.76
C LEU A 148 24.20 15.90 14.82
N ARG A 149 24.47 16.79 13.86
CA ARG A 149 25.64 17.67 13.89
C ARG A 149 25.58 18.66 15.06
N THR A 150 24.41 19.25 15.30
CA THR A 150 24.20 20.11 16.48
C THR A 150 24.41 19.32 17.78
N ALA A 151 23.82 18.14 17.90
CA ALA A 151 23.98 17.28 19.07
C ALA A 151 25.44 16.83 19.28
N LEU A 152 26.18 16.58 18.20
CA LEU A 152 27.61 16.29 18.26
C LEU A 152 28.40 17.47 18.85
N ALA A 153 28.10 18.69 18.42
CA ALA A 153 28.79 19.89 18.91
C ALA A 153 28.52 20.12 20.41
N GLU A 154 27.27 19.93 20.83
CA GLU A 154 26.87 20.03 22.24
C GLU A 154 27.50 18.94 23.10
N ALA A 155 27.48 17.68 22.64
CA ALA A 155 28.14 16.57 23.33
C ALA A 155 29.66 16.78 23.44
N TRP A 156 30.28 17.32 22.39
CA TRP A 156 31.71 17.62 22.37
C TRP A 156 32.09 18.72 23.36
N ALA A 157 31.35 19.83 23.36
CA ALA A 157 31.56 20.95 24.28
C ALA A 157 31.43 20.52 25.76
N ARG A 158 30.47 19.63 26.06
CA ARG A 158 30.31 19.04 27.42
C ARG A 158 31.53 18.22 27.85
N ARG A 159 32.14 17.47 26.92
CA ARG A 159 33.26 16.55 27.19
C ARG A 159 34.62 17.26 27.26
N SER A 160 34.88 18.23 26.39
CA SER A 160 36.20 18.84 26.21
C SER A 160 36.56 19.88 27.29
N LYS A 161 35.63 20.26 28.19
CA LYS A 161 35.79 21.27 29.26
C LYS A 161 36.45 22.59 28.80
N SER A 162 36.44 22.88 27.50
CA SER A 162 37.07 24.05 26.86
C SER A 162 36.14 24.57 25.76
N ASP A 163 36.41 25.79 25.27
CA ASP A 163 35.77 26.48 24.12
C ASP A 163 35.88 25.70 22.78
N GLY A 164 36.28 24.43 22.83
CA GLY A 164 36.76 23.67 21.69
C GLY A 164 35.65 23.34 20.71
N SER A 165 35.65 24.05 19.58
CA SER A 165 35.06 23.59 18.32
C SER A 165 35.43 22.14 18.04
N ILE A 166 34.50 21.37 17.47
CA ILE A 166 34.77 20.00 17.05
C ILE A 166 35.98 20.01 16.09
N PRO A 167 36.98 19.11 16.25
CA PRO A 167 38.06 18.98 15.28
C PRO A 167 37.52 18.72 13.87
N ALA A 168 37.90 19.55 12.90
CA ALA A 168 37.34 19.52 11.55
C ALA A 168 37.47 18.14 10.86
N ASP A 169 38.57 17.40 11.11
CA ASP A 169 38.74 16.03 10.61
C ASP A 169 37.71 15.06 11.19
N PHE A 170 37.41 15.19 12.50
CA PHE A 170 36.42 14.35 13.17
C PHE A 170 35.00 14.66 12.68
N GLU A 171 34.65 15.94 12.57
CA GLU A 171 33.35 16.34 12.04
C GLU A 171 33.17 15.85 10.59
N LYS A 172 34.19 16.00 9.75
CA LYS A 172 34.16 15.52 8.36
C LYS A 172 33.95 14.01 8.29
N LYS A 173 34.64 13.23 9.14
CA LYS A 173 34.49 11.77 9.21
C LYS A 173 33.13 11.35 9.71
N PHE A 174 32.60 12.03 10.72
CA PHE A 174 31.24 11.81 11.21
C PHE A 174 30.20 12.06 10.11
N VAL A 175 30.26 13.22 9.44
CA VAL A 175 29.36 13.55 8.33
C VAL A 175 29.50 12.55 7.18
N GLY A 176 30.71 12.08 6.90
CA GLY A 176 30.97 11.06 5.88
C GLY A 176 30.45 9.66 6.23
N ALA A 177 30.43 9.29 7.52
CA ALA A 177 29.99 7.98 7.98
C ALA A 177 28.46 7.88 8.13
N LEU A 178 27.76 9.00 8.41
CA LEU A 178 26.31 9.04 8.60
C LEU A 178 25.50 8.44 7.43
N PRO A 179 25.78 8.76 6.14
CA PRO A 179 25.07 8.14 5.02
C PRO A 179 25.23 6.62 4.98
N VAL A 180 26.43 6.10 5.28
CA VAL A 180 26.71 4.66 5.31
C VAL A 180 25.96 4.00 6.45
N LEU A 181 25.98 4.60 7.64
CA LEU A 181 25.21 4.10 8.78
C LEU A 181 23.72 4.04 8.44
N ARG A 182 23.18 5.10 7.84
CA ARG A 182 21.76 5.18 7.47
C ARG A 182 21.33 4.10 6.47
N GLU A 183 22.22 3.68 5.57
CA GLU A 183 21.96 2.56 4.65
C GLU A 183 21.93 1.19 5.35
N LEU A 184 22.60 1.07 6.49
CA LEU A 184 22.63 -0.16 7.29
C LEU A 184 21.53 -0.22 8.35
N VAL A 185 20.93 0.89 8.76
CA VAL A 185 19.81 0.89 9.72
C VAL A 185 18.63 0.14 9.12
N HIS A 186 18.15 -0.86 9.85
CA HIS A 186 17.01 -1.67 9.47
C HIS A 186 16.27 -2.15 10.73
N SER A 187 15.01 -2.54 10.54
CA SER A 187 14.24 -3.28 11.53
C SER A 187 14.28 -4.76 11.18
N GLU A 188 14.20 -5.62 12.18
CA GLU A 188 14.02 -7.07 11.99
C GLU A 188 12.56 -7.46 12.21
N ILE A 189 12.09 -8.49 11.51
CA ILE A 189 10.75 -9.06 11.73
C ILE A 189 10.92 -10.44 12.33
N GLN A 190 10.40 -10.61 13.54
CA GLN A 190 10.28 -11.90 14.19
C GLN A 190 8.94 -12.52 13.77
N LEU A 191 9.02 -13.66 13.05
CA LEU A 191 7.82 -14.41 12.71
C LEU A 191 7.16 -14.93 14.00
N PRO A 192 5.82 -15.00 14.03
CA PRO A 192 5.15 -15.51 15.21
C PRO A 192 5.52 -16.96 15.49
N GLU A 193 5.89 -17.23 16.74
CA GLU A 193 6.14 -18.57 17.24
C GLU A 193 5.01 -18.98 18.19
N GLY A 194 4.26 -20.02 17.82
CA GLY A 194 3.18 -20.51 18.65
C GLY A 194 1.89 -19.71 18.51
N GLU A 195 0.99 -19.92 19.47
CA GLU A 195 -0.28 -19.21 19.55
C GLU A 195 -0.03 -17.75 19.94
N LEU A 196 -0.71 -16.85 19.25
CA LEU A 196 -0.61 -15.42 19.49
C LEU A 196 -1.88 -14.89 20.14
N ASP A 197 -1.70 -14.13 21.21
CA ASP A 197 -2.75 -13.33 21.84
C ASP A 197 -2.51 -11.82 21.70
N VAL A 198 -1.26 -11.40 21.43
CA VAL A 198 -0.86 -9.98 21.37
C VAL A 198 -0.71 -9.53 19.93
N ARG A 199 -1.32 -8.39 19.59
CA ARG A 199 -1.29 -7.80 18.23
C ARG A 199 -0.39 -6.58 18.09
N GLU A 200 -0.01 -6.00 19.22
CA GLU A 200 0.81 -4.81 19.29
C GLU A 200 2.20 -5.10 18.70
N GLY A 201 2.80 -4.09 18.08
CA GLY A 201 4.15 -4.18 17.50
C GLY A 201 4.25 -4.97 16.19
N THR A 202 3.16 -5.62 15.72
CA THR A 202 3.20 -6.35 14.43
C THR A 202 3.24 -5.42 13.22
N LEU A 203 3.80 -5.90 12.11
CA LEU A 203 3.92 -5.11 10.87
C LEU A 203 2.54 -4.62 10.37
N MET A 204 1.53 -5.50 10.34
CA MET A 204 0.19 -5.15 9.89
C MET A 204 -0.50 -4.18 10.84
N ARG A 205 -0.30 -4.34 12.15
CA ARG A 205 -0.80 -3.39 13.15
C ARG A 205 -0.23 -1.99 12.94
N ARG A 206 1.10 -1.87 12.75
CA ARG A 206 1.75 -0.59 12.44
C ARG A 206 1.21 0.07 11.17
N MET A 207 0.93 -0.71 10.12
CA MET A 207 0.30 -0.21 8.89
C MET A 207 -1.13 0.28 9.15
N ILE A 208 -1.92 -0.47 9.93
CA ILE A 208 -3.29 -0.10 10.32
C ILE A 208 -3.28 1.20 11.13
N ASP A 209 -2.43 1.30 12.15
CA ASP A 209 -2.38 2.46 13.04
C ASP A 209 -1.95 3.72 12.28
N SER A 210 -0.97 3.60 11.38
CA SER A 210 -0.58 4.67 10.46
C SER A 210 -1.74 5.14 9.59
N LEU A 211 -2.49 4.20 8.99
CA LEU A 211 -3.65 4.52 8.17
C LEU A 211 -4.78 5.18 8.99
N VAL A 212 -5.05 4.68 10.20
CA VAL A 212 -6.08 5.25 11.09
C VAL A 212 -5.74 6.68 11.49
N ASN A 213 -4.46 6.98 11.75
CA ASN A 213 -4.01 8.33 12.04
C ASN A 213 -4.21 9.28 10.86
N GLU A 214 -3.87 8.85 9.63
CA GLU A 214 -4.13 9.64 8.42
C GLU A 214 -5.63 9.84 8.17
N ILE A 215 -6.46 8.82 8.43
CA ILE A 215 -7.93 8.92 8.36
C ILE A 215 -8.47 9.95 9.35
N ALA A 216 -8.01 9.91 10.60
CA ALA A 216 -8.44 10.88 11.61
C ALA A 216 -8.06 12.32 11.21
N ALA A 217 -6.85 12.51 10.65
CA ALA A 217 -6.42 13.80 10.13
C ALA A 217 -7.27 14.25 8.92
N TYR A 218 -7.61 13.31 8.03
CA TYR A 218 -8.49 13.56 6.89
C TYR A 218 -9.88 14.00 7.34
N ASP A 219 -10.51 13.25 8.25
CA ASP A 219 -11.85 13.52 8.76
C ASP A 219 -11.89 14.86 9.50
N ALA A 220 -10.85 15.19 10.28
CA ALA A 220 -10.73 16.49 10.93
C ALA A 220 -10.65 17.64 9.90
N ALA A 221 -9.94 17.45 8.79
CA ALA A 221 -9.86 18.44 7.73
C ALA A 221 -11.19 18.58 6.96
N ILE A 222 -11.85 17.46 6.64
CA ILE A 222 -13.18 17.43 6.02
C ILE A 222 -14.24 18.09 6.90
N ALA A 223 -14.21 17.89 8.22
CA ALA A 223 -15.15 18.52 9.13
C ALA A 223 -15.08 20.06 9.06
N ARG A 224 -13.89 20.62 8.79
CA ARG A 224 -13.67 22.07 8.66
C ARG A 224 -14.10 22.61 7.29
N CYS A 225 -13.59 22.02 6.20
CA CYS A 225 -13.82 22.55 4.85
C CYS A 225 -15.03 21.94 4.12
N GLY A 226 -15.51 20.77 4.52
CA GLY A 226 -16.58 20.04 3.84
C GLY A 226 -16.23 19.62 2.41
N GLY A 227 -14.95 19.56 2.05
CA GLY A 227 -14.51 19.33 0.66
C GLY A 227 -14.59 20.57 -0.23
N ASP A 228 -14.82 21.76 0.32
CA ASP A 228 -14.88 23.03 -0.41
C ASP A 228 -13.67 23.93 -0.08
N PRO A 229 -12.80 24.28 -1.05
CA PRO A 229 -11.68 25.17 -0.83
C PRO A 229 -12.08 26.59 -0.38
N MET A 230 -13.30 27.04 -0.69
CA MET A 230 -13.78 28.38 -0.30
C MET A 230 -14.11 28.48 1.19
N ARG A 231 -14.37 27.35 1.86
CA ARG A 231 -14.69 27.32 3.29
C ARG A 231 -13.44 27.40 4.17
N ASP A 232 -12.43 26.61 3.86
CA ASP A 232 -11.13 26.61 4.54
C ASP A 232 -10.07 26.02 3.61
N ALA A 233 -9.31 26.89 2.97
CA ALA A 233 -8.29 26.53 1.99
C ALA A 233 -7.13 25.71 2.59
N GLN A 234 -6.76 25.97 3.85
CA GLN A 234 -5.68 25.24 4.52
C GLN A 234 -6.12 23.80 4.78
N SER A 235 -7.32 23.62 5.35
CA SER A 235 -7.88 22.29 5.57
C SER A 235 -8.14 21.55 4.27
N PHE A 236 -8.56 22.24 3.21
CA PHE A 236 -8.69 21.62 1.88
C PHE A 236 -7.33 21.18 1.31
N SER A 237 -6.26 21.92 1.54
CA SER A 237 -4.90 21.50 1.16
C SER A 237 -4.49 20.19 1.87
N ASP A 238 -4.82 20.05 3.16
CA ASP A 238 -4.60 18.81 3.90
C ASP A 238 -5.43 17.64 3.35
N VAL A 239 -6.70 17.87 3.00
CA VAL A 239 -7.55 16.87 2.32
C VAL A 239 -6.87 16.36 1.05
N LEU A 240 -6.35 17.25 0.20
CA LEU A 240 -5.68 16.89 -1.04
C LEU A 240 -4.38 16.11 -0.78
N ARG A 241 -3.57 16.55 0.18
CA ARG A 241 -2.30 15.90 0.55
C ARG A 241 -2.54 14.48 1.05
N ILE A 242 -3.45 14.31 2.00
CA ILE A 242 -3.74 13.01 2.61
C ILE A 242 -4.41 12.08 1.60
N ALA A 243 -5.40 12.58 0.83
CA ALA A 243 -6.05 11.78 -0.21
C ALA A 243 -5.05 11.27 -1.25
N TYR A 244 -4.09 12.12 -1.67
CA TYR A 244 -3.07 11.72 -2.64
C TYR A 244 -2.14 10.63 -2.11
N ASN A 245 -1.62 10.81 -0.89
CA ASN A 245 -0.77 9.80 -0.25
C ASN A 245 -1.53 8.49 -0.09
N PHE A 246 -2.76 8.55 0.43
CA PHE A 246 -3.65 7.40 0.57
C PHE A 246 -3.92 6.72 -0.77
N ALA A 247 -4.27 7.45 -1.83
CA ALA A 247 -4.59 6.88 -3.13
C ALA A 247 -3.40 6.11 -3.73
N SER A 248 -2.18 6.60 -3.54
CA SER A 248 -0.95 5.94 -3.98
C SER A 248 -0.68 4.65 -3.19
N ASP A 249 -0.78 4.71 -1.86
CA ASP A 249 -0.42 3.57 -0.99
C ASP A 249 -1.52 2.50 -0.92
N SER A 250 -2.80 2.91 -0.94
CA SER A 250 -3.95 2.01 -0.98
C SER A 250 -3.92 1.06 -2.17
N GLN A 251 -3.44 1.50 -3.34
CA GLN A 251 -3.27 0.61 -4.49
C GLN A 251 -2.29 -0.54 -4.21
N LYS A 252 -1.18 -0.25 -3.53
CA LYS A 252 -0.17 -1.26 -3.14
C LYS A 252 -0.77 -2.23 -2.12
N LEU A 253 -1.46 -1.70 -1.10
CA LEU A 253 -2.13 -2.49 -0.07
C LEU A 253 -3.23 -3.38 -0.64
N ILE A 254 -4.12 -2.85 -1.48
CA ILE A 254 -5.16 -3.62 -2.16
C ILE A 254 -4.54 -4.70 -3.05
N THR A 255 -3.46 -4.37 -3.78
CA THR A 255 -2.73 -5.36 -4.60
C THR A 255 -2.17 -6.49 -3.75
N LEU A 256 -1.57 -6.18 -2.60
CA LEU A 256 -1.06 -7.15 -1.64
C LEU A 256 -2.19 -8.05 -1.12
N VAL A 257 -3.28 -7.46 -0.62
CA VAL A 257 -4.43 -8.20 -0.08
C VAL A 257 -5.04 -9.13 -1.14
N VAL A 258 -5.30 -8.63 -2.35
CA VAL A 258 -5.82 -9.45 -3.45
C VAL A 258 -4.86 -10.60 -3.80
N SER A 259 -3.55 -10.33 -3.81
CA SER A 259 -2.54 -11.36 -4.09
C SER A 259 -2.51 -12.44 -3.00
N LEU A 260 -2.64 -12.06 -1.73
CA LEU A 260 -2.72 -12.99 -0.62
C LEU A 260 -3.98 -13.85 -0.70
N CYS A 261 -5.13 -13.25 -0.98
CA CYS A 261 -6.40 -13.95 -1.14
C CYS A 261 -6.41 -14.93 -2.33
N ASP A 262 -5.68 -14.62 -3.41
CA ASP A 262 -5.47 -15.55 -4.52
C ASP A 262 -4.64 -16.77 -4.10
N LEU A 263 -3.54 -16.53 -3.38
CA LEU A 263 -2.59 -17.56 -2.95
C LEU A 263 -3.10 -18.38 -1.76
N LYS A 264 -3.97 -17.78 -0.93
CA LYS A 264 -4.55 -18.31 0.31
C LYS A 264 -6.02 -17.92 0.40
N PRO A 265 -6.92 -18.68 -0.26
CA PRO A 265 -8.35 -18.37 -0.33
C PRO A 265 -9.04 -18.24 1.04
N LEU A 266 -8.51 -18.94 2.06
CA LEU A 266 -8.99 -18.85 3.45
C LEU A 266 -9.06 -17.42 3.98
N LEU A 267 -8.10 -16.58 3.61
CA LEU A 267 -8.07 -15.18 4.03
C LEU A 267 -9.28 -14.43 3.49
N LEU A 268 -9.62 -14.66 2.22
CA LEU A 268 -10.79 -14.05 1.63
C LEU A 268 -12.08 -14.58 2.25
N TRP A 269 -12.15 -15.89 2.52
CA TRP A 269 -13.35 -16.48 3.10
C TRP A 269 -13.66 -15.88 4.48
N ALA A 270 -12.62 -15.61 5.26
CA ALA A 270 -12.73 -14.97 6.57
C ALA A 270 -13.01 -13.45 6.50
N THR A 271 -12.86 -12.81 5.34
CA THR A 271 -12.93 -11.34 5.18
C THR A 271 -13.83 -10.88 4.03
N VAL A 272 -14.70 -11.78 3.54
CA VAL A 272 -15.51 -11.55 2.34
C VAL A 272 -16.44 -10.35 2.48
N ALA A 273 -16.95 -10.09 3.69
CA ALA A 273 -17.82 -8.97 3.98
C ALA A 273 -17.09 -7.63 3.83
N GLU A 274 -15.89 -7.52 4.40
CA GLU A 274 -15.06 -6.30 4.33
C GLU A 274 -14.58 -6.03 2.91
N HIS A 275 -14.22 -7.07 2.16
CA HIS A 275 -13.91 -6.94 0.74
C HIS A 275 -15.10 -6.40 -0.07
N PHE A 276 -16.31 -6.87 0.23
CA PHE A 276 -17.53 -6.37 -0.41
C PHE A 276 -17.83 -4.92 0.00
N ARG A 277 -17.69 -4.57 1.29
CA ARG A 277 -17.87 -3.18 1.77
C ARG A 277 -16.92 -2.22 1.07
N LEU A 278 -15.63 -2.55 0.99
CA LEU A 278 -14.65 -1.74 0.26
C LEU A 278 -15.05 -1.53 -1.20
N SER A 279 -15.56 -2.58 -1.86
CA SER A 279 -16.06 -2.49 -3.23
C SER A 279 -17.26 -1.54 -3.35
N GLN A 280 -18.22 -1.60 -2.41
CA GLN A 280 -19.35 -0.67 -2.39
C GLN A 280 -18.89 0.77 -2.19
N SER A 281 -17.96 1.03 -1.25
CA SER A 281 -17.44 2.38 -1.01
C SER A 281 -16.78 2.98 -2.25
N PHE A 282 -16.05 2.19 -3.05
CA PHE A 282 -15.52 2.66 -4.33
C PHE A 282 -16.62 2.90 -5.38
N ASN A 283 -17.63 2.05 -5.46
CA ASN A 283 -18.75 2.25 -6.40
C ASN A 283 -19.50 3.54 -6.09
N ASP A 284 -19.70 3.84 -4.80
CA ASP A 284 -20.34 5.05 -4.33
C ASP A 284 -19.57 6.34 -4.69
N LEU A 285 -18.26 6.26 -4.95
CA LEU A 285 -17.48 7.37 -5.51
C LEU A 285 -17.77 7.62 -6.99
N SER A 286 -17.84 6.54 -7.77
CA SER A 286 -17.97 6.63 -9.24
C SER A 286 -19.40 6.89 -9.72
N GLY A 287 -20.41 6.63 -8.88
CA GLY A 287 -21.82 6.65 -9.26
C GLY A 287 -22.23 5.52 -10.21
N SER A 288 -21.29 4.66 -10.63
CA SER A 288 -21.56 3.48 -11.47
C SER A 288 -21.93 2.29 -10.59
N LYS A 289 -23.06 1.65 -10.90
CA LYS A 289 -23.54 0.44 -10.19
C LYS A 289 -23.20 -0.87 -10.91
N GLU A 290 -22.67 -0.81 -12.14
CA GLU A 290 -22.68 -1.96 -13.05
C GLU A 290 -21.32 -2.62 -13.28
N THR A 291 -20.21 -2.00 -12.83
CA THR A 291 -18.86 -2.55 -13.02
C THR A 291 -18.14 -2.71 -11.69
N LYS A 292 -17.18 -3.64 -11.63
CA LYS A 292 -16.29 -3.71 -10.48
C LYS A 292 -15.52 -2.39 -10.35
N PRO A 293 -15.37 -1.85 -9.14
CA PRO A 293 -14.66 -0.60 -8.93
C PRO A 293 -13.19 -0.72 -9.33
N SER A 294 -12.65 0.40 -9.81
CA SER A 294 -11.26 0.57 -10.22
C SER A 294 -10.54 1.53 -9.27
N PRO A 295 -9.68 1.04 -8.36
CA PRO A 295 -8.82 1.89 -7.53
C PRO A 295 -7.92 2.82 -8.35
N THR A 296 -7.64 2.47 -9.60
CA THR A 296 -6.89 3.33 -10.53
C THR A 296 -7.69 4.55 -10.98
N LEU A 297 -9.00 4.41 -11.14
CA LEU A 297 -9.86 5.56 -11.40
C LEU A 297 -9.80 6.53 -10.22
N PHE A 298 -10.00 6.03 -8.98
CA PHE A 298 -9.89 6.85 -7.76
C PHE A 298 -8.54 7.59 -7.69
N TYR A 299 -7.43 6.87 -7.87
CA TYR A 299 -6.09 7.47 -7.89
C TYR A 299 -5.94 8.55 -8.96
N SER A 300 -6.43 8.30 -10.18
CA SER A 300 -6.35 9.28 -11.27
C SER A 300 -7.17 10.54 -10.97
N THR A 301 -8.35 10.40 -10.37
CA THR A 301 -9.19 11.52 -9.96
C THR A 301 -8.52 12.37 -8.88
N VAL A 302 -7.98 11.73 -7.83
CA VAL A 302 -7.27 12.45 -6.76
C VAL A 302 -6.00 13.12 -7.27
N THR A 303 -5.23 12.44 -8.13
CA THR A 303 -4.02 13.00 -8.73
C THR A 303 -4.34 14.20 -9.63
N GLY A 304 -5.40 14.10 -10.44
CA GLY A 304 -5.88 15.20 -11.27
C GLY A 304 -6.27 16.42 -10.43
N ALA A 305 -7.08 16.21 -9.38
CA ALA A 305 -7.51 17.28 -8.48
C ALA A 305 -6.34 17.92 -7.72
N ARG A 306 -5.39 17.11 -7.23
CA ARG A 306 -4.16 17.61 -6.60
C ARG A 306 -3.35 18.44 -7.60
N ASN A 307 -3.07 17.91 -8.77
CA ASN A 307 -2.24 18.59 -9.75
C ASN A 307 -2.84 19.95 -10.15
N HIS A 308 -4.17 20.01 -10.31
CA HIS A 308 -4.86 21.28 -10.52
C HIS A 308 -4.66 22.26 -9.34
N ALA A 309 -4.85 21.81 -8.10
CA ALA A 309 -4.72 22.68 -6.94
C ALA A 309 -3.28 23.13 -6.62
N PHE A 310 -2.26 22.34 -6.96
CA PHE A 310 -0.85 22.60 -6.58
C PHE A 310 0.02 23.18 -7.71
N HIS A 311 -0.32 23.00 -8.99
CA HIS A 311 0.48 23.54 -10.11
C HIS A 311 0.15 24.99 -10.50
N ASP A 312 -0.74 25.64 -9.76
CA ASP A 312 -1.25 26.98 -10.01
C ASP A 312 -0.31 28.12 -9.58
N LEU A 313 1.03 27.95 -9.60
CA LEU A 313 1.91 29.14 -9.49
C LEU A 313 1.66 30.07 -10.70
N ILE A 314 1.37 29.50 -11.86
CA ILE A 314 0.96 30.19 -13.08
C ILE A 314 -0.34 29.53 -13.57
N ARG A 315 -1.48 30.18 -13.32
CA ARG A 315 -2.80 29.69 -13.75
C ARG A 315 -2.99 29.82 -15.25
N ILE A 316 -2.88 28.70 -15.96
CA ILE A 316 -3.23 28.58 -17.38
C ILE A 316 -4.31 27.50 -17.49
N ASP A 317 -5.57 27.93 -17.41
CA ASP A 317 -6.71 27.00 -17.34
C ASP A 317 -7.11 26.44 -18.72
N ARG A 318 -6.51 26.95 -19.80
CA ARG A 318 -6.85 26.60 -21.18
C ARG A 318 -5.61 26.57 -22.05
N ALA A 319 -5.60 25.65 -23.02
CA ALA A 319 -4.57 25.65 -24.05
C ALA A 319 -4.54 27.01 -24.77
N ILE A 320 -3.37 27.62 -24.82
CA ILE A 320 -3.14 28.86 -25.56
C ILE A 320 -2.69 28.49 -26.96
N GLN A 321 -3.57 28.71 -27.94
CA GLN A 321 -3.21 28.54 -29.34
C GLN A 321 -2.63 29.86 -29.87
N VAL A 322 -1.34 29.83 -30.25
CA VAL A 322 -0.68 30.96 -30.91
C VAL A 322 -0.70 30.72 -32.42
N ARG A 323 -1.20 31.71 -33.15
CA ARG A 323 -1.18 31.76 -34.61
C ARG A 323 0.16 32.33 -35.07
N VAL A 324 0.94 31.55 -35.82
CA VAL A 324 2.31 31.86 -36.23
C VAL A 324 2.50 31.88 -37.74
N GLU A 325 1.41 32.01 -38.50
CA GLU A 325 1.39 31.96 -39.96
C GLU A 325 2.29 33.03 -40.61
N ASP A 326 2.45 34.19 -39.97
CA ASP A 326 3.30 35.29 -40.44
C ASP A 326 4.71 35.31 -39.81
N VAL A 327 5.03 34.34 -38.94
CA VAL A 327 6.34 34.24 -38.28
C VAL A 327 7.34 33.54 -39.22
N ARG A 328 8.42 34.24 -39.57
CA ARG A 328 9.50 33.67 -40.37
C ARG A 328 10.55 33.01 -39.47
N LEU A 329 10.51 31.68 -39.35
CA LEU A 329 11.55 30.91 -38.66
C LEU A 329 12.76 30.72 -39.57
N GLN A 330 13.93 31.18 -39.15
CA GLN A 330 15.17 30.95 -39.90
C GLN A 330 15.70 29.55 -39.61
N ALA A 331 15.61 28.65 -40.59
CA ALA A 331 16.20 27.32 -40.49
C ALA A 331 17.73 27.42 -40.35
N ARG A 332 18.31 26.65 -39.42
CA ARG A 332 19.75 26.57 -39.18
C ARG A 332 20.34 25.31 -39.82
N ASN A 333 19.93 24.12 -39.38
CA ASN A 333 20.43 22.85 -39.89
C ASN A 333 19.30 21.84 -40.11
N LEU A 334 19.40 21.04 -41.16
CA LEU A 334 18.50 19.92 -41.41
C LEU A 334 19.32 18.65 -41.58
N THR A 335 19.03 17.64 -40.76
CA THR A 335 19.58 16.29 -40.88
C THR A 335 18.49 15.36 -41.38
N LEU A 336 18.76 14.65 -42.47
CA LEU A 336 17.88 13.63 -43.06
C LEU A 336 18.65 12.32 -43.21
N PHE A 337 17.91 11.20 -43.27
CA PHE A 337 18.44 9.85 -43.47
C PHE A 337 19.46 9.41 -42.41
N ALA A 338 19.22 9.76 -41.14
CA ALA A 338 20.05 9.27 -40.06
C ALA A 338 20.06 7.72 -40.01
N PRO A 339 21.20 7.09 -39.67
CA PRO A 339 21.30 5.64 -39.56
C PRO A 339 20.20 5.05 -38.67
N HIS A 340 19.63 3.90 -39.05
CA HIS A 340 18.49 3.26 -38.36
C HIS A 340 18.70 3.04 -36.85
N ALA A 341 19.96 2.95 -36.38
CA ALA A 341 20.29 2.82 -34.97
C ALA A 341 20.08 4.11 -34.14
N LYS A 342 19.94 5.28 -34.79
CA LYS A 342 19.73 6.58 -34.11
C LYS A 342 18.26 7.00 -34.17
N LYS A 343 17.46 6.55 -33.19
CA LYS A 343 16.11 7.09 -32.96
C LYS A 343 16.20 8.60 -32.72
N GLY A 344 15.49 9.40 -33.52
CA GLY A 344 15.52 10.86 -33.47
C GLY A 344 16.68 11.52 -34.23
N GLY A 345 17.42 10.79 -35.08
CA GLY A 345 18.56 11.37 -35.81
C GLY A 345 18.19 12.33 -36.96
N ASN A 346 16.94 12.31 -37.43
CA ASN A 346 16.45 13.32 -38.36
C ASN A 346 15.93 14.51 -37.56
N THR A 347 16.55 15.67 -37.74
CA THR A 347 16.26 16.87 -36.95
C THR A 347 16.31 18.10 -37.84
N LEU A 348 15.38 19.04 -37.62
CA LEU A 348 15.42 20.39 -38.15
C LEU A 348 15.70 21.31 -36.98
N THR A 349 16.79 22.07 -37.05
CA THR A 349 17.04 23.17 -36.11
C THR A 349 16.78 24.51 -36.76
N TYR A 350 16.28 25.47 -35.97
CA TYR A 350 15.91 26.79 -36.44
C TYR A 350 16.19 27.85 -35.35
N GLU A 351 16.15 29.13 -35.73
CA GLU A 351 16.28 30.26 -34.82
C GLU A 351 15.15 30.25 -33.77
N ASP A 352 15.49 30.55 -32.52
CA ASP A 352 14.60 30.50 -31.35
C ASP A 352 14.00 29.12 -31.03
N GLN A 353 14.57 28.03 -31.57
CA GLN A 353 14.14 26.67 -31.21
C GLN A 353 14.23 26.43 -29.70
N GLU A 354 15.32 26.86 -29.05
CA GLU A 354 15.48 26.69 -27.60
C GLU A 354 14.39 27.44 -26.81
N LEU A 355 13.89 28.57 -27.34
CA LEU A 355 12.78 29.31 -26.76
C LEU A 355 11.46 28.57 -26.95
N VAL A 356 11.19 28.01 -28.14
CA VAL A 356 10.02 27.16 -28.39
C VAL A 356 10.04 25.92 -27.48
N GLU A 357 11.20 25.30 -27.31
CA GLU A 357 11.40 24.18 -26.40
C GLU A 357 11.17 24.58 -24.94
N ALA A 358 11.63 25.77 -24.52
CA ALA A 358 11.37 26.28 -23.18
C ALA A 358 9.88 26.57 -22.95
N LEU A 359 9.19 27.17 -23.93
CA LEU A 359 7.76 27.50 -23.83
C LEU A 359 6.87 26.25 -23.84
N THR A 360 7.27 25.19 -24.56
CA THR A 360 6.49 23.94 -24.62
C THR A 360 6.64 23.06 -23.37
N GLN A 361 7.55 23.39 -22.45
CA GLN A 361 7.60 22.77 -21.11
C GLN A 361 6.43 23.20 -20.22
N PHE A 362 5.78 24.34 -20.50
CA PHE A 362 4.58 24.75 -19.80
C PHE A 362 3.38 23.95 -20.31
N THR A 363 2.78 23.15 -19.44
CA THR A 363 1.60 22.35 -19.73
C THR A 363 0.48 22.72 -18.76
N HIS A 364 -0.77 22.59 -19.18
CA HIS A 364 -1.92 22.69 -18.28
C HIS A 364 -2.35 21.28 -17.87
N ALA A 365 -2.71 21.10 -16.61
CA ALA A 365 -3.29 19.84 -16.14
C ALA A 365 -4.75 19.75 -16.64
N PRO A 366 -5.21 18.57 -17.09
CA PRO A 366 -6.62 18.38 -17.44
C PRO A 366 -7.50 18.63 -16.22
N GLU A 367 -8.52 19.48 -16.38
CA GLU A 367 -9.44 19.83 -15.30
C GLU A 367 -10.29 18.62 -14.92
N SER A 368 -10.05 18.08 -13.72
CA SER A 368 -10.96 17.13 -13.06
C SER A 368 -11.65 17.89 -11.95
N VAL A 369 -12.77 18.55 -12.25
CA VAL A 369 -13.58 19.18 -11.19
C VAL A 369 -14.15 18.07 -10.32
N VAL A 370 -13.70 18.01 -9.08
CA VAL A 370 -14.13 17.02 -8.08
C VAL A 370 -15.08 17.70 -7.11
N THR A 371 -16.28 17.12 -6.93
CA THR A 371 -17.31 17.71 -6.06
C THR A 371 -16.95 17.59 -4.58
N PRO A 372 -17.45 18.48 -3.71
CA PRO A 372 -17.31 18.34 -2.25
C PRO A 372 -17.73 16.96 -1.73
N GLU A 373 -18.85 16.41 -2.22
CA GLU A 373 -19.32 15.05 -1.87
C GLU A 373 -18.31 13.95 -2.18
N PHE A 374 -17.50 14.08 -3.24
CA PHE A 374 -16.46 13.07 -3.52
C PHE A 374 -15.45 12.99 -2.39
N TRP A 375 -15.04 14.13 -1.83
CA TRP A 375 -14.09 14.16 -0.71
C TRP A 375 -14.69 13.56 0.56
N VAL A 376 -15.97 13.86 0.83
CA VAL A 376 -16.70 13.24 1.95
C VAL A 376 -16.78 11.72 1.77
N ARG A 377 -17.11 11.23 0.56
CA ARG A 377 -17.16 9.78 0.27
C ARG A 377 -15.78 9.13 0.22
N SER A 378 -14.73 9.89 -0.07
CA SER A 378 -13.36 9.37 -0.07
C SER A 378 -12.95 8.88 1.33
N SER A 379 -13.40 9.57 2.39
CA SER A 379 -13.24 9.11 3.77
C SER A 379 -13.81 7.69 3.96
N GLN A 380 -14.99 7.40 3.40
CA GLN A 380 -15.62 6.08 3.52
C GLN A 380 -14.76 4.97 2.89
N VAL A 381 -14.08 5.25 1.77
CA VAL A 381 -13.14 4.30 1.16
C VAL A 381 -11.93 4.07 2.06
N MET A 382 -11.41 5.12 2.70
CA MET A 382 -10.28 4.99 3.62
C MET A 382 -10.65 4.12 4.83
N HIS A 383 -11.81 4.39 5.45
CA HIS A 383 -12.35 3.59 6.56
C HIS A 383 -12.58 2.12 6.15
N ALA A 384 -13.22 1.88 5.00
CA ALA A 384 -13.47 0.52 4.53
C ALA A 384 -12.16 -0.26 4.25
N LEU A 385 -11.09 0.41 3.80
CA LEU A 385 -9.79 -0.21 3.65
C LEU A 385 -9.17 -0.54 5.02
N ALA A 386 -9.26 0.36 5.99
CA ALA A 386 -8.76 0.12 7.35
C ALA A 386 -9.50 -1.06 8.01
N GLU A 387 -10.83 -1.13 7.87
CA GLU A 387 -11.63 -2.26 8.34
C GLU A 387 -11.21 -3.58 7.70
N LEU A 388 -10.97 -3.58 6.37
CA LEU A 388 -10.47 -4.75 5.66
C LEU A 388 -9.11 -5.20 6.20
N LEU A 389 -8.17 -4.27 6.45
CA LEU A 389 -6.87 -4.62 7.02
C LEU A 389 -6.99 -5.19 8.43
N VAL A 390 -7.87 -4.63 9.28
CA VAL A 390 -8.15 -5.18 10.63
C VAL A 390 -8.74 -6.59 10.55
N ALA A 391 -9.64 -6.85 9.60
CA ALA A 391 -10.21 -8.18 9.41
C ALA A 391 -9.18 -9.17 8.85
N MET A 392 -8.32 -8.73 7.94
CA MET A 392 -7.22 -9.54 7.42
C MET A 392 -6.19 -9.90 8.50
N GLU A 393 -5.86 -8.95 9.38
CA GLU A 393 -5.01 -9.22 10.54
C GLU A 393 -5.65 -10.30 11.42
N ARG A 394 -6.93 -10.14 11.80
CA ARG A 394 -7.67 -11.16 12.57
C ARG A 394 -7.62 -12.54 11.91
N ALA A 395 -7.88 -12.58 10.59
CA ALA A 395 -7.85 -13.82 9.83
C ALA A 395 -6.46 -14.48 9.85
N LEU A 396 -5.38 -13.68 9.72
CA LEU A 396 -4.01 -14.18 9.79
C LEU A 396 -3.66 -14.73 11.18
N PHE A 397 -4.08 -14.08 12.25
CA PHE A 397 -3.90 -14.58 13.63
C PHE A 397 -4.61 -15.92 13.83
N SER A 398 -5.90 -16.00 13.45
CA SER A 398 -6.67 -17.24 13.54
C SER A 398 -6.02 -18.36 12.73
N LEU A 399 -5.54 -18.04 11.53
CA LEU A 399 -4.87 -18.99 10.65
C LEU A 399 -3.55 -19.49 11.22
N ASN A 400 -2.75 -18.60 11.83
CA ASN A 400 -1.51 -18.97 12.51
C ASN A 400 -1.79 -19.94 13.66
N ASN A 401 -2.74 -19.59 14.54
CA ASN A 401 -3.07 -20.40 15.71
C ASN A 401 -3.57 -21.80 15.29
N GLU A 402 -4.41 -21.87 14.26
CA GLU A 402 -4.86 -23.15 13.69
C GLU A 402 -3.69 -23.97 13.11
N CYS A 403 -2.76 -23.33 12.38
CA CYS A 403 -1.56 -24.01 11.88
C CYS A 403 -0.71 -24.56 13.04
N VAL A 404 -0.46 -23.76 14.08
CA VAL A 404 0.34 -24.14 15.25
C VAL A 404 -0.27 -25.33 15.99
N MET A 405 -1.59 -25.33 16.21
CA MET A 405 -2.29 -26.42 16.89
C MET A 405 -2.11 -27.74 16.13
N ARG A 406 -2.28 -27.74 14.80
CA ARG A 406 -2.09 -28.96 13.99
C ARG A 406 -0.65 -29.45 13.96
N TYR A 407 0.34 -28.56 14.04
CA TYR A 407 1.74 -28.97 14.17
C TYR A 407 2.04 -29.63 15.53
N ARG A 408 1.38 -29.18 16.61
CA ARG A 408 1.51 -29.79 17.94
C ARG A 408 0.88 -31.19 18.00
N ASP A 409 -0.25 -31.39 17.31
CA ASP A 409 -0.99 -32.66 17.30
C ASP A 409 -0.38 -33.75 16.39
N GLY A 410 0.83 -33.54 15.86
CA GLY A 410 1.56 -34.56 15.10
C GLY A 410 1.07 -34.75 13.66
N ALA A 411 0.30 -33.81 13.11
CA ALA A 411 0.01 -33.82 11.68
C ALA A 411 1.34 -33.68 10.89
N PRO A 412 1.60 -34.50 9.86
CA PRO A 412 2.82 -34.40 9.09
C PRO A 412 2.91 -33.00 8.47
N GLY A 413 3.95 -32.25 8.87
CA GLY A 413 4.17 -30.91 8.32
C GLY A 413 4.43 -30.95 6.81
N PRO A 414 4.29 -29.82 6.10
CA PRO A 414 4.44 -29.74 4.66
C PRO A 414 5.86 -30.06 4.16
N HIS A 415 6.82 -30.24 5.07
CA HIS A 415 8.17 -30.73 4.79
C HIS A 415 8.54 -31.84 5.75
N GLY A 416 8.16 -33.08 5.42
CA GLY A 416 8.83 -34.27 5.92
C GLY A 416 10.26 -34.34 5.37
N MET A 417 11.17 -33.56 5.96
CA MET A 417 12.60 -33.85 5.92
C MET A 417 12.94 -34.58 7.23
N PRO A 418 13.48 -35.80 7.18
CA PRO A 418 13.88 -36.50 8.40
C PRO A 418 14.96 -35.70 9.12
N ASN A 419 14.77 -35.44 10.41
CA ASN A 419 15.80 -34.98 11.33
C ASN A 419 16.90 -36.04 11.41
N SER A 420 17.84 -36.02 10.48
CA SER A 420 19.13 -36.70 10.62
C SER A 420 20.08 -35.79 11.37
N HIS A 421 19.88 -35.64 12.69
CA HIS A 421 20.94 -35.30 13.64
C HIS A 421 20.40 -35.40 15.07
N GLN A 422 20.67 -36.52 15.71
CA GLN A 422 21.00 -36.61 17.14
C GLN A 422 22.08 -37.70 17.30
N PRO A 423 22.93 -37.57 18.33
CA PRO A 423 24.40 -37.63 18.21
C PRO A 423 25.01 -39.00 17.94
#